data_AF-A0A4Y2C9Z3-F1
#
_entry.id   AF-A0A4Y2C9Z3-F1
#
_cell.length_a   1.000
_cell.length_b   1.000
_cell.length_c   1.000
_cell.angle_alpha   90.00
_cell.angle_beta   90.00
_cell.angle_gamma   90.00
#
_symmetry.space_group_name_H-M   'P 1'
#
loop_
_entity.id
_entity.type
_entity.pdbx_description
1 polymer ?
#
loop_
_entity_poly.entity_id
_entity_poly.type
_entity_poly.pdbx_seq_one_letter_code
_entity_poly.pdbx_strand_id
1 'polypeptide(L)'
;MVRLIQTLLLSHKHIHLRWLKAHVGYLGNECADQLAKEAITKGDPFFLSKPLSYLKSEIRSAALSIWQDNWDNGETGRSTHDIVPRISNKPIGWNRE
;
A
#
# COMPACT_ATOMS: atom_id res chain seq x y z
N MET A 1 11.65 -5.14 2.10
CA MET A 1 11.43 -4.76 3.51
C MET A 1 10.28 -5.54 4.15
N VAL A 2 9.07 -5.55 3.57
CA VAL A 2 7.89 -6.27 4.15
C VAL A 2 8.16 -7.76 4.40
N ARG A 3 8.74 -8.48 3.43
CA ARG A 3 9.10 -9.90 3.60
C ARG A 3 10.11 -10.13 4.73
N LEU A 4 11.04 -9.19 4.95
CA LEU A 4 12.04 -9.30 6.02
C LEU A 4 11.38 -9.18 7.41
N ILE A 5 10.49 -8.20 7.58
CA ILE A 5 9.74 -8.01 8.82
C ILE A 5 8.86 -9.24 9.09
N GLN A 6 8.17 -9.75 8.08
CA GLN A 6 7.36 -10.96 8.21
C GLN A 6 8.18 -12.16 8.65
N THR A 7 9.33 -12.42 8.01
CA THR A 7 10.23 -13.51 8.39
C THR A 7 10.73 -13.36 9.83
N LEU A 8 11.12 -12.15 10.24
CA LEU A 8 11.61 -11.87 11.59
C LEU A 8 10.54 -12.11 12.66
N LEU A 9 9.31 -11.67 12.41
CA LEU A 9 8.19 -11.89 13.33
C LEU A 9 7.82 -13.38 13.43
N LEU A 10 7.88 -14.12 12.32
CA LEU A 10 7.60 -15.56 12.29
C LEU A 10 8.71 -16.38 12.97
N SER A 11 9.98 -15.95 12.88
CA SER A 11 11.10 -16.67 13.48
C SER A 11 11.24 -16.44 14.99
N HIS A 12 10.65 -15.37 15.56
CA HIS A 12 10.74 -15.04 16.97
C HIS A 12 9.38 -15.13 17.68
N LYS A 13 9.14 -16.25 18.36
CA LYS A 13 7.84 -16.57 19.01
C LYS A 13 7.49 -15.73 20.24
N HIS A 14 8.44 -14.96 20.79
CA HIS A 14 8.27 -14.20 22.03
C HIS A 14 8.15 -12.68 21.81
N ILE A 15 7.76 -12.26 20.61
CA ILE A 15 7.47 -10.85 20.32
C ILE A 15 5.98 -10.60 20.51
N HIS A 16 5.63 -9.68 21.41
CA HIS A 16 4.26 -9.23 21.61
C HIS A 16 4.03 -7.86 20.99
N LEU A 17 3.19 -7.80 19.97
CA LEU A 17 2.80 -6.55 19.34
C LEU A 17 1.63 -5.93 20.11
N ARG A 18 1.75 -4.63 20.43
CA ARG A 18 0.66 -3.84 21.03
C ARG A 18 0.56 -2.51 20.30
N TRP A 19 -0.66 -2.03 20.13
CA TRP A 19 -0.90 -0.68 19.63
C TRP A 19 -0.98 0.29 20.81
N LEU A 20 -0.24 1.40 20.71
CA LEU A 20 -0.28 2.49 21.66
C LEU A 20 -0.74 3.76 20.95
N LYS A 21 -1.53 4.57 21.64
CA LYS A 21 -1.97 5.86 21.14
C LYS A 21 -0.77 6.82 21.08
N ALA A 22 -0.64 7.56 19.98
CA ALA A 22 0.38 8.58 19.82
C ALA A 22 0.07 9.86 20.63
N HIS A 23 1.13 10.57 21.04
CA HIS A 23 1.08 11.91 21.66
C HIS A 23 0.23 11.99 22.95
N VAL A 24 0.39 11.01 23.84
CA VAL A 24 -0.32 10.96 25.14
C VAL A 24 0.63 10.85 26.34
N GLY A 25 1.92 11.13 26.19
CA GLY A 25 2.90 11.10 27.28
C GLY A 25 3.63 9.78 27.48
N TYR A 26 3.50 8.80 26.58
CA TYR A 26 4.28 7.56 26.68
C TYR A 26 5.74 7.81 26.28
N LEU A 27 6.62 7.95 27.27
CA LEU A 27 8.03 8.34 27.09
C LEU A 27 8.75 7.59 25.96
N GLY A 28 8.65 6.26 25.94
CA GLY A 28 9.31 5.45 24.90
C GLY A 28 8.76 5.70 23.49
N ASN A 29 7.44 5.90 23.37
CA ASN A 29 6.78 6.19 22.10
C ASN A 29 7.10 7.62 21.61
N GLU A 30 7.15 8.58 22.54
CA GLU A 30 7.51 9.97 22.23
C GLU A 30 8.98 10.11 21.85
N CYS A 31 9.87 9.41 22.55
CA CYS A 31 11.28 9.32 22.18
C CYS A 31 11.45 8.71 20.79
N ALA A 32 10.75 7.61 20.49
CA ALA A 32 10.78 7.01 19.16
C ALA A 32 10.28 7.96 18.05
N ASP A 33 9.19 8.70 18.30
CA ASP A 33 8.65 9.69 17.36
C ASP A 33 9.62 10.87 17.14
N GLN A 34 10.24 11.37 18.21
CA GLN A 34 11.25 12.40 18.13
C GLN A 34 12.47 11.95 17.32
N LEU A 35 12.98 10.74 17.59
CA LEU A 35 14.10 10.15 16.84
C LEU A 35 13.74 9.95 15.36
N ALA A 36 12.51 9.53 15.05
CA ALA A 36 12.06 9.38 13.66
C ALA A 36 12.02 10.73 12.94
N LYS A 37 11.55 11.81 13.59
CA LYS A 37 11.57 13.17 13.05
C LYS A 37 13.00 13.67 12.81
N GLU A 38 13.91 13.40 13.75
CA GLU A 38 15.31 13.75 13.59
C GLU A 38 15.96 12.99 12.44
N ALA A 39 15.65 11.70 12.26
CA ALA A 39 16.15 10.92 11.14
C ALA A 39 15.68 11.46 9.76
N ILE A 40 14.47 12.01 9.67
CA ILE A 40 13.99 12.62 8.40
C ILE A 40 14.76 13.90 8.06
N THR A 41 15.24 14.63 9.07
CA THR A 41 15.91 15.94 8.88
C THR A 41 17.42 15.85 8.80
N LYS A 42 18.02 14.93 9.56
CA LYS A 42 19.47 14.74 9.67
C LYS A 42 19.98 13.47 8.98
N GLY A 43 19.08 12.57 8.60
CA GLY A 43 19.44 11.31 7.97
C GLY A 43 19.89 11.48 6.52
N ASP A 44 20.54 10.44 5.99
CA ASP A 44 20.97 10.42 4.60
C ASP A 44 19.75 10.51 3.67
N PRO A 45 19.71 11.48 2.74
CA PRO A 45 18.59 11.60 1.83
C PRO A 45 18.45 10.34 0.97
N PHE A 46 17.28 9.71 1.02
CA PHE A 46 16.97 8.62 0.11
C PHE A 46 16.56 9.20 -1.25
N PHE A 47 17.50 9.19 -2.20
CA PHE A 47 17.23 9.63 -3.56
C PHE A 47 16.49 8.56 -4.34
N LEU A 48 15.27 8.89 -4.77
CA LEU A 48 14.58 8.10 -5.77
C LEU A 48 15.23 8.34 -7.13
N SER A 49 15.65 7.27 -7.80
CA SER A 49 16.20 7.34 -9.17
C SER A 49 15.15 7.78 -10.21
N LYS A 50 13.86 7.64 -9.88
CA LYS A 50 12.73 8.06 -10.71
C LYS A 50 11.79 8.95 -9.92
N PRO A 51 11.08 9.90 -10.58
CA PRO A 51 10.07 10.71 -9.91
C PRO A 51 9.01 9.85 -9.21
N LEU A 52 8.50 10.35 -8.08
CA LEU A 52 7.43 9.66 -7.34
C LEU A 52 6.17 9.44 -8.20
N SER A 53 5.87 10.36 -9.12
CA SER A 53 4.77 10.23 -10.08
C SER A 53 4.92 9.01 -10.99
N TYR A 54 6.14 8.75 -11.46
CA TYR A 54 6.45 7.58 -12.27
C TYR A 54 6.19 6.30 -11.46
N LEU A 55 6.76 6.20 -10.25
CA LEU A 55 6.57 5.03 -9.40
C LEU A 55 5.08 4.77 -9.09
N LYS A 56 4.32 5.82 -8.79
CA LYS A 56 2.87 5.73 -8.59
C LYS A 56 2.16 5.23 -9.85
N SER A 57 2.57 5.68 -11.04
CA SER A 57 2.03 5.23 -12.31
C SER A 57 2.29 3.74 -12.53
N GLU A 58 3.52 3.27 -12.30
CA GLU A 58 3.88 1.85 -12.47
C GLU A 58 3.09 0.96 -11.51
N ILE A 59 3.01 1.33 -10.23
CA ILE A 59 2.24 0.56 -9.24
C ILE A 59 0.76 0.50 -9.64
N ARG A 60 0.20 1.63 -10.10
CA ARG A 60 -1.19 1.69 -10.57
C ARG A 60 -1.40 0.82 -11.80
N SER A 61 -0.46 0.83 -12.75
CA SER A 61 -0.51 0.01 -13.96
C SER A 61 -0.46 -1.48 -13.61
N ALA A 62 0.47 -1.88 -12.74
CA ALA A 62 0.58 -3.27 -12.28
C ALA A 62 -0.67 -3.73 -11.53
N ALA A 63 -1.20 -2.89 -10.62
CA ALA A 63 -2.41 -3.19 -9.88
C ALA A 63 -3.63 -3.34 -10.82
N LEU A 64 -3.77 -2.46 -11.82
CA LEU A 64 -4.81 -2.57 -12.83
C LEU A 64 -4.67 -3.84 -13.68
N SER A 65 -3.44 -4.22 -14.06
CA SER A 65 -3.20 -5.45 -14.80
C SER A 65 -3.65 -6.68 -14.01
N ILE A 66 -3.22 -6.78 -12.74
CA ILE A 66 -3.62 -7.89 -11.86
C ILE A 66 -5.13 -7.93 -11.69
N TRP A 67 -5.76 -6.76 -11.53
CA TRP A 67 -7.20 -6.67 -11.43
C TRP A 67 -7.90 -7.09 -12.72
N GLN A 68 -7.41 -6.66 -13.88
CA GLN A 68 -7.95 -7.03 -15.19
C GLN A 68 -7.85 -8.54 -15.40
N ASP A 69 -6.70 -9.15 -15.07
CA ASP A 69 -6.51 -10.60 -15.16
C ASP A 69 -7.50 -11.35 -14.27
N ASN A 70 -7.72 -10.88 -13.04
CA ASN A 70 -8.72 -11.47 -12.15
C ASN A 70 -10.16 -11.29 -12.66
N TRP A 71 -10.43 -10.19 -13.35
CA TRP A 71 -11.75 -9.88 -13.88
C TRP A 71 -12.08 -10.70 -15.12
N ASP A 72 -11.10 -10.89 -16.01
CA ASP A 72 -11.25 -11.70 -17.21
C ASP A 72 -11.41 -13.18 -16.88
N ASN A 73 -10.63 -13.68 -15.92
CA ASN A 73 -10.60 -15.10 -15.54
C ASN A 73 -11.52 -15.46 -14.36
N GLY A 74 -12.19 -14.47 -13.76
CA GLY A 74 -13.11 -14.68 -12.64
C GLY A 74 -14.41 -15.36 -13.06
N GLU A 75 -14.87 -16.32 -12.27
CA GLU A 75 -16.14 -17.02 -12.50
C GLU A 75 -17.37 -16.24 -11.97
N THR A 76 -17.15 -15.29 -11.06
CA THR A 76 -18.23 -14.48 -10.46
C THR A 76 -18.42 -13.16 -11.19
N GLY A 77 -19.65 -12.63 -11.20
CA GLY A 77 -19.93 -11.29 -11.77
C GLY A 77 -19.88 -11.21 -13.29
N ARG A 78 -20.05 -12.33 -14.00
CA ARG A 78 -19.95 -12.40 -15.48
C ARG A 78 -20.89 -11.44 -16.22
N SER A 79 -22.13 -11.28 -15.77
CA SER A 79 -23.06 -10.30 -16.39
C SER A 79 -22.55 -8.86 -16.29
N THR A 80 -21.89 -8.51 -15.19
CA THR A 80 -21.24 -7.20 -15.05
C THR A 80 -19.99 -7.10 -15.91
N HIS A 81 -19.22 -8.18 -16.06
CA HIS A 81 -18.08 -8.24 -16.99
C HIS A 81 -18.53 -8.04 -18.44
N ASP A 82 -19.62 -8.65 -18.86
CA ASP A 82 -20.13 -8.53 -20.22
C ASP A 82 -20.49 -7.07 -20.58
N ILE A 83 -20.94 -6.29 -19.58
CA ILE A 83 -21.24 -4.87 -19.75
C ILE A 83 -19.97 -4.01 -19.63
N VAL A 84 -19.07 -4.38 -18.71
CA VAL A 84 -17.84 -3.65 -18.41
C VAL A 84 -16.65 -4.63 -18.42
N PRO A 85 -16.13 -4.98 -19.60
CA PRO A 85 -15.07 -5.97 -19.69
C PRO A 85 -13.72 -5.40 -19.28
N ARG A 86 -13.54 -4.07 -19.36
CA ARG A 86 -12.25 -3.41 -19.11
C ARG A 86 -12.30 -2.55 -17.86
N ILE A 87 -11.43 -2.87 -16.92
CA ILE A 87 -11.27 -2.13 -15.68
C ILE A 87 -10.56 -0.82 -15.99
N SER A 88 -11.11 0.26 -15.43
CA SER A 88 -10.46 1.55 -15.46
C SER A 88 -10.78 2.31 -14.19
N ASN A 89 -9.97 3.32 -13.91
CA ASN A 89 -10.23 4.24 -12.79
C ASN A 89 -11.14 5.42 -13.20
N LYS A 90 -11.61 5.45 -14.45
CA LYS A 90 -12.56 6.46 -14.90
C LYS A 90 -13.97 5.92 -14.65
N PRO A 91 -14.89 6.75 -14.14
CA PRO A 91 -16.28 6.36 -14.06
C PRO A 91 -16.81 6.06 -15.46
N ILE A 92 -17.59 5.00 -15.57
CA ILE A 92 -18.28 4.64 -16.81
C ILE A 92 -19.49 5.56 -16.92
N GLY A 93 -19.59 6.26 -18.04
CA GLY A 93 -20.75 7.09 -18.35
C GLY A 93 -21.94 6.19 -18.63
N TRP A 94 -22.74 5.92 -17.59
CA TRP A 94 -24.00 5.21 -17.73
C TRP A 94 -25.07 6.18 -18.23
N ASN A 95 -25.55 5.98 -19.46
CA ASN A 95 -26.79 6.60 -19.89
C ASN A 95 -27.92 5.83 -19.21
N ARG A 96 -28.59 6.47 -18.23
CA ARG A 96 -29.87 5.98 -17.74
C ARG A 96 -30.91 6.41 -18.76
N GLU A 97 -31.51 5.44 -19.45
CA GLU A 97 -32.75 5.66 -20.22
C GLU A 97 -33.91 6.02 -19.28
#